data_AF-A0A174INT2-F1
#
_entry.id   AF-A0A174INT2-F1
#
_cell.length_a   1.000
_cell.length_b   1.000
_cell.length_c   1.000
_cell.angle_alpha   90.00
_cell.angle_beta   90.00
_cell.angle_gamma   90.00
#
_symmetry.space_group_name_H-M   'P 1'
#
loop_
_entity.id
_entity.type
_entity.pdbx_description
1 polymer ?
#
loop_
_entity_poly.entity_id
_entity_poly.type
_entity_poly.pdbx_seq_one_letter_code
_entity_poly.pdbx_strand_id
1 'polypeptide(L)'
;MGSLILCHDRHATHPYEITRIHCKIFTIEELCYYLCNNLYLIDYTIMNEQLCTWLEEEIGMPELAGKLRDVIRMRGSVEKFVLTILKSSRIFREPEMIRIQNVLERLKNQKDIERQKYKGDNLLESGEIEEAILVYQAILNEEADESVDPKFYGKIYAGLGAAYGRLFLYQESARMYDRAYQICEDTALLKPYLYASYKYMSLEEYHILLTKHDDYVEVNAQMRQEMEDIKKHIQMEPSSVLLEKWKQQYRRSHI
;
A
#
# COMPACT_ATOMS: atom_id res chain seq x y z
N MET A 1 -18.52 -9.41 17.12
CA MET A 1 -19.90 -9.73 16.70
C MET A 1 -19.95 -9.67 15.18
N GLY A 2 -20.04 -10.83 14.52
CA GLY A 2 -20.11 -10.92 13.06
C GLY A 2 -21.46 -10.44 12.57
N SER A 3 -21.48 -9.47 11.65
CA SER A 3 -22.71 -9.12 10.93
C SER A 3 -22.91 -10.13 9.82
N LEU A 4 -24.11 -10.71 9.72
CA LEU A 4 -24.50 -11.42 8.50
C LEU A 4 -24.58 -10.38 7.36
N ILE A 5 -23.81 -10.60 6.30
CA ILE A 5 -23.99 -9.89 5.02
C ILE A 5 -24.91 -10.78 4.18
N LEU A 6 -26.09 -10.27 3.82
CA LEU A 6 -26.98 -10.97 2.91
C LEU A 6 -26.49 -10.68 1.48
N CYS A 7 -25.90 -11.68 0.82
CA CYS A 7 -25.53 -11.56 -0.59
C CYS A 7 -26.78 -11.55 -1.47
N HIS A 8 -26.68 -10.95 -2.65
CA HIS A 8 -27.71 -11.02 -3.67
C HIS A 8 -27.72 -12.41 -4.31
N ASP A 9 -28.91 -12.99 -4.49
CA ASP A 9 -29.06 -14.34 -5.07
C ASP A 9 -28.77 -14.39 -6.58
N ARG A 10 -28.56 -13.24 -7.23
CA ARG A 10 -28.51 -13.14 -8.68
C ARG A 10 -27.07 -13.19 -9.19
N HIS A 11 -26.81 -14.21 -9.99
CA HIS A 11 -25.56 -14.42 -10.70
C HIS A 11 -25.80 -14.17 -12.20
N ALA A 12 -24.96 -13.34 -12.81
CA ALA A 12 -25.07 -13.03 -14.23
C ALA A 12 -24.88 -14.29 -15.10
N THR A 13 -25.62 -14.37 -16.20
CA THR A 13 -25.38 -15.39 -17.24
C THR A 13 -24.20 -14.98 -18.10
N HIS A 14 -24.11 -13.69 -18.42
CA HIS A 14 -22.98 -13.09 -19.12
C HIS A 14 -22.20 -12.17 -18.17
N PRO A 15 -20.91 -12.46 -17.90
CA PRO A 15 -20.12 -11.65 -17.00
C PRO A 15 -19.78 -10.29 -17.60
N TYR A 16 -19.58 -9.30 -16.72
CA TYR A 16 -18.87 -8.08 -17.08
C TYR A 16 -17.37 -8.35 -17.10
N GLU A 17 -16.69 -8.06 -18.20
CA GLU A 17 -15.24 -8.25 -18.33
C GLU A 17 -14.50 -6.92 -18.15
N ILE A 18 -13.61 -6.86 -17.16
CA ILE A 18 -12.63 -5.79 -17.03
C ILE A 18 -11.47 -6.10 -17.96
N THR A 19 -11.52 -5.50 -19.14
CA THR A 19 -10.65 -5.80 -20.28
C THR A 19 -9.15 -5.72 -19.95
N ARG A 20 -8.72 -4.74 -19.15
CA ARG A 20 -7.29 -4.52 -18.84
C ARG A 20 -6.63 -5.68 -18.09
N ILE A 21 -7.40 -6.43 -17.30
CA ILE A 21 -6.87 -7.53 -16.46
C ILE A 21 -7.57 -8.86 -16.74
N HIS A 22 -8.40 -8.92 -17.79
CA HIS A 22 -9.20 -10.08 -18.17
C HIS A 22 -9.98 -10.72 -17.00
N CYS A 23 -10.47 -9.87 -16.10
CA CYS A 23 -11.25 -10.30 -14.94
C CYS A 23 -12.74 -10.32 -15.28
N LYS A 24 -13.41 -11.45 -15.00
CA LYS A 24 -14.84 -11.63 -15.23
C LYS A 24 -15.59 -11.47 -13.92
N ILE A 25 -16.59 -10.61 -13.92
CA ILE A 25 -17.46 -10.31 -12.79
C ILE A 25 -18.86 -10.82 -13.09
N PHE A 26 -19.39 -11.63 -12.19
CA PHE A 26 -20.70 -12.26 -12.29
C PHE A 26 -21.71 -11.73 -11.26
N THR A 27 -21.26 -11.13 -10.16
CA THR A 27 -22.14 -10.63 -9.10
C THR A 27 -21.84 -9.17 -8.74
N ILE A 28 -22.80 -8.51 -8.07
CA ILE A 28 -22.60 -7.17 -7.52
C ILE A 28 -21.57 -7.18 -6.40
N GLU A 29 -21.48 -8.25 -5.62
CA GLU A 29 -20.48 -8.45 -4.57
C GLU A 29 -19.07 -8.53 -5.15
N GLU A 30 -18.88 -9.28 -6.24
CA GLU A 30 -17.60 -9.36 -6.96
C GLU A 30 -17.20 -8.01 -7.53
N LEU A 31 -18.16 -7.25 -8.10
CA LEU A 31 -17.90 -5.89 -8.56
C LEU A 31 -17.45 -5.00 -7.39
N CYS A 32 -18.14 -5.05 -6.26
CA CYS A 32 -17.81 -4.23 -5.10
C CYS A 32 -16.46 -4.63 -4.50
N TYR A 33 -16.15 -5.93 -4.44
CA TYR A 33 -14.85 -6.45 -4.02
C TYR A 33 -13.74 -5.94 -4.94
N TYR A 34 -13.94 -6.05 -6.26
CA TYR A 34 -13.01 -5.53 -7.25
C TYR A 34 -12.75 -4.04 -7.06
N LEU A 35 -13.82 -3.23 -6.95
CA LEU A 35 -13.71 -1.79 -6.82
C LEU A 35 -12.95 -1.39 -5.55
N CYS A 36 -13.25 -2.04 -4.42
CA CYS A 36 -12.59 -1.73 -3.15
C CYS A 36 -11.12 -2.15 -3.10
N ASN A 37 -10.76 -3.29 -3.69
CA ASN A 37 -9.36 -3.74 -3.70
C ASN A 37 -8.50 -3.02 -4.73
N ASN A 38 -9.13 -2.42 -5.75
CA ASN A 38 -8.45 -1.73 -6.83
C ASN A 38 -8.67 -0.23 -6.82
N LEU A 39 -9.09 0.38 -5.70
CA LEU A 39 -9.38 1.83 -5.61
C LEU A 39 -8.29 2.71 -6.24
N TYR A 40 -7.02 2.36 -6.02
CA TYR A 40 -5.85 3.08 -6.54
C TYR A 40 -5.67 2.98 -8.06
N LEU A 41 -6.26 1.96 -8.70
CA LEU A 41 -6.19 1.69 -10.14
C LEU A 41 -7.44 2.17 -10.88
N ILE A 42 -8.50 2.57 -10.16
CA ILE A 42 -9.73 3.02 -10.80
C ILE A 42 -9.54 4.41 -11.41
N ASP A 43 -9.70 4.48 -12.73
CA ASP A 43 -9.76 5.70 -13.51
C ASP A 43 -11.17 5.88 -14.13
N TYR A 44 -11.29 6.84 -15.06
CA TYR A 44 -12.56 7.14 -15.73
C TYR A 44 -13.08 5.99 -16.62
N THR A 45 -12.28 4.97 -16.94
CA THR A 45 -12.71 3.87 -17.82
C THR A 45 -13.77 2.98 -17.18
N ILE A 46 -13.85 2.94 -15.85
CA ILE A 46 -14.92 2.22 -15.14
C ILE A 46 -16.30 2.88 -15.35
N MET A 47 -16.33 4.18 -15.68
CA MET A 47 -17.54 4.94 -15.92
C MET A 47 -18.01 4.75 -17.37
N ASN A 48 -18.60 3.60 -17.66
CA ASN A 48 -19.05 3.27 -19.01
C ASN A 48 -20.48 2.71 -19.05
N GLU A 49 -21.10 2.85 -20.21
CA GLU A 49 -22.47 2.41 -20.44
C GLU A 49 -22.63 0.88 -20.39
N GLN A 50 -21.60 0.13 -20.78
CA GLN A 50 -21.62 -1.33 -20.76
C GLN A 50 -21.81 -1.88 -19.34
N LEU A 51 -21.15 -1.28 -18.34
CA LEU A 51 -21.33 -1.63 -16.94
C LEU A 51 -22.75 -1.30 -16.45
N CYS A 52 -23.30 -0.15 -16.86
CA CYS A 52 -24.68 0.22 -16.53
C CYS A 52 -25.69 -0.77 -17.10
N THR A 53 -25.54 -1.15 -18.38
CA THR A 53 -26.40 -2.15 -19.03
C THR A 53 -26.29 -3.52 -18.37
N TRP A 54 -25.07 -3.96 -18.03
CA TRP A 54 -24.87 -5.22 -17.31
C TRP A 54 -25.55 -5.22 -15.94
N LEU A 55 -25.45 -4.12 -15.18
CA LEU A 55 -26.15 -3.97 -13.90
C LEU A 55 -27.67 -4.04 -14.05
N GLU A 56 -28.22 -3.50 -15.14
CA GLU A 56 -29.66 -3.51 -15.42
C GLU A 56 -30.17 -4.88 -15.87
N GLU A 57 -29.53 -5.48 -16.88
CA GLU A 57 -30.05 -6.66 -17.58
C GLU A 57 -29.65 -7.96 -16.88
N GLU A 58 -28.37 -8.11 -16.52
CA GLU A 58 -27.82 -9.35 -15.95
C GLU A 58 -28.02 -9.38 -14.42
N ILE A 59 -27.69 -8.30 -13.73
CA ILE A 59 -27.81 -8.19 -12.25
C ILE A 59 -29.20 -7.71 -11.81
N GLY A 60 -30.02 -7.17 -12.72
CA GLY A 60 -31.40 -6.79 -12.38
C GLY A 60 -31.52 -5.61 -11.44
N MET A 61 -30.61 -4.65 -11.52
CA MET A 61 -30.59 -3.42 -10.72
C MET A 61 -30.84 -2.17 -11.59
N PRO A 62 -32.03 -2.02 -12.22
CA PRO A 62 -32.33 -0.92 -13.13
C PRO A 62 -32.25 0.46 -12.44
N GLU A 63 -32.64 0.55 -11.16
CA GLU A 63 -32.53 1.81 -10.40
C GLU A 63 -31.08 2.25 -10.19
N LEU A 64 -30.17 1.32 -9.94
CA LEU A 64 -28.74 1.61 -9.82
C LEU A 64 -28.19 2.03 -11.19
N ALA A 65 -28.49 1.28 -12.24
CA ALA A 65 -28.07 1.61 -13.60
C ALA A 65 -28.54 3.01 -14.03
N GLY A 66 -29.80 3.38 -13.75
CA GLY A 66 -30.32 4.72 -14.00
C GLY A 66 -29.53 5.81 -13.27
N LYS A 67 -29.26 5.64 -11.97
CA LYS A 67 -28.44 6.58 -11.18
C LYS A 67 -27.02 6.74 -11.75
N LEU A 68 -26.41 5.64 -12.19
CA LEU A 68 -25.06 5.66 -12.78
C LEU A 68 -25.03 6.36 -14.13
N ARG A 69 -26.02 6.12 -15.00
CA ARG A 69 -26.18 6.84 -16.27
C ARG A 69 -26.38 8.34 -16.05
N ASP A 70 -27.12 8.74 -15.03
CA ASP A 70 -27.27 10.14 -14.65
C ASP A 70 -25.92 10.75 -14.23
N VAL A 71 -25.11 10.03 -13.45
CA VAL A 71 -23.74 10.46 -13.09
C VAL A 71 -22.88 10.65 -14.35
N ILE A 72 -22.92 9.73 -15.31
CA ILE A 72 -22.19 9.86 -16.58
C ILE A 72 -22.69 11.08 -17.37
N ARG A 73 -24.01 11.20 -17.57
CA ARG A 73 -24.64 12.29 -18.34
C ARG A 73 -24.33 13.66 -17.76
N MET A 74 -24.31 13.78 -16.42
CA MET A 74 -24.02 15.01 -15.70
C MET A 74 -22.51 15.27 -15.51
N ARG A 75 -21.63 14.46 -16.12
CA ARG A 75 -20.17 14.54 -15.96
C ARG A 75 -19.72 14.51 -14.49
N GLY A 76 -20.35 13.64 -13.70
CA GLY A 76 -19.98 13.40 -12.31
C GLY A 76 -18.59 12.77 -12.17
N SER A 77 -18.07 12.72 -10.94
CA SER A 77 -16.76 12.15 -10.66
C SER A 77 -16.78 10.61 -10.63
N VAL A 78 -15.61 10.02 -10.89
CA VAL A 78 -15.34 8.58 -10.68
C VAL A 78 -15.67 8.18 -9.24
N GLU A 79 -15.27 9.01 -8.28
CA GLU A 79 -15.62 8.84 -6.87
C GLU A 79 -17.14 8.70 -6.67
N LYS A 80 -17.93 9.62 -7.23
CA LYS A 80 -19.39 9.58 -7.10
C LYS A 80 -19.95 8.31 -7.73
N PHE A 81 -19.43 7.90 -8.88
CA PHE A 81 -19.84 6.69 -9.58
C PHE A 81 -19.59 5.43 -8.75
N VAL A 82 -18.35 5.25 -8.28
CA VAL A 82 -17.93 4.12 -7.43
C VAL A 82 -18.73 4.09 -6.13
N LEU A 83 -18.83 5.21 -5.41
CA LEU A 83 -19.59 5.27 -4.16
C LEU A 83 -21.08 4.97 -4.35
N THR A 84 -21.65 5.24 -5.53
CA THR A 84 -23.05 4.91 -5.84
C THR A 84 -23.23 3.40 -5.96
N ILE A 85 -22.29 2.68 -6.60
CA ILE A 85 -22.29 1.21 -6.68
C ILE A 85 -22.16 0.61 -5.27
N LEU A 86 -21.13 1.01 -4.52
CA LEU A 86 -20.82 0.43 -3.22
C LEU A 86 -21.98 0.63 -2.22
N LYS A 87 -22.62 1.81 -2.21
CA LYS A 87 -23.80 2.08 -1.36
C LYS A 87 -25.00 1.22 -1.73
N SER A 88 -25.19 0.90 -3.01
CA SER A 88 -26.29 0.06 -3.47
C SER A 88 -26.13 -1.41 -3.08
N SER A 89 -24.89 -1.91 -2.94
CA SER A 89 -24.63 -3.29 -2.52
C SER A 89 -24.94 -3.57 -1.04
N ARG A 90 -24.90 -2.53 -0.19
CA ARG A 90 -25.09 -2.62 1.27
C ARG A 90 -24.14 -3.59 2.00
N ILE A 91 -23.00 -3.94 1.39
CA ILE A 91 -22.02 -4.85 2.01
C ILE A 91 -21.03 -4.13 2.96
N PHE A 92 -20.85 -2.82 2.78
CA PHE A 92 -19.94 -2.00 3.60
C PHE A 92 -20.69 -1.25 4.70
N ARG A 93 -20.09 -1.22 5.89
CA ARG A 93 -20.56 -0.42 7.02
C ARG A 93 -20.16 1.05 6.86
N GLU A 94 -20.84 1.94 7.56
CA GLU A 94 -20.53 3.38 7.54
C GLU A 94 -19.04 3.72 7.76
N PRO A 95 -18.31 3.13 8.74
CA PRO A 95 -16.89 3.43 8.90
C PRO A 95 -16.03 2.99 7.71
N GLU A 96 -16.39 1.90 7.03
CA GLU A 96 -15.69 1.41 5.83
C GLU A 96 -15.97 2.34 4.65
N MET A 97 -17.22 2.77 4.48
CA MET A 97 -17.62 3.74 3.47
C MET A 97 -16.88 5.08 3.62
N ILE A 98 -16.73 5.58 4.86
CA ILE A 98 -15.96 6.80 5.14
C ILE A 98 -14.49 6.62 4.75
N ARG A 99 -13.88 5.47 5.07
CA ARG A 99 -12.49 5.17 4.66
C ARG A 99 -12.34 5.15 3.15
N ILE A 100 -13.25 4.48 2.44
CA ILE A 100 -13.24 4.40 0.97
C ILE A 100 -13.37 5.79 0.35
N GLN A 101 -14.30 6.61 0.86
CA GLN A 101 -14.48 7.99 0.38
C GLN A 101 -13.20 8.82 0.58
N ASN A 102 -12.59 8.77 1.77
CA ASN A 102 -11.35 9.51 2.05
C ASN A 102 -10.20 9.09 1.12
N VAL A 103 -10.10 7.80 0.78
CA VAL A 103 -9.10 7.29 -0.18
C VAL A 103 -9.39 7.86 -1.57
N LEU A 104 -10.63 7.76 -2.06
CA LEU A 104 -11.00 8.28 -3.39
C LEU A 104 -10.79 9.80 -3.52
N GLU A 105 -11.09 10.56 -2.47
CA GLU A 105 -10.83 12.00 -2.44
C GLU A 105 -9.34 12.33 -2.55
N ARG A 106 -8.46 11.55 -1.89
CA ARG A 106 -7.00 11.72 -1.98
C ARG A 106 -6.44 11.33 -3.35
N LEU A 107 -7.00 10.30 -3.99
CA LEU A 107 -6.58 9.85 -5.31
C LEU A 107 -6.98 10.84 -6.43
N LYS A 108 -7.90 11.76 -6.13
CA LYS A 108 -8.36 12.77 -7.07
C LYS A 108 -7.17 13.63 -7.53
N ASN A 109 -6.97 13.69 -8.85
CA ASN A 109 -5.89 14.43 -9.53
C ASN A 109 -4.47 13.93 -9.27
N GLN A 110 -4.28 12.74 -8.66
CA GLN A 110 -2.97 12.09 -8.60
C GLN A 110 -2.67 11.35 -9.89
N LYS A 111 -1.40 11.37 -10.30
CA LYS A 111 -0.87 10.55 -11.41
C LYS A 111 -0.89 9.08 -11.02
N ASP A 112 -0.95 8.18 -12.01
CA ASP A 112 -1.04 6.75 -11.76
C ASP A 112 0.11 6.22 -10.88
N ILE A 113 1.34 6.71 -11.12
CA ILE A 113 2.50 6.35 -10.29
C ILE A 113 2.38 6.85 -8.84
N GLU A 114 1.82 8.04 -8.62
CA GLU A 114 1.57 8.59 -7.28
C GLU A 114 0.52 7.76 -6.54
N ARG A 115 -0.51 7.30 -7.25
CA ARG A 115 -1.54 6.40 -6.71
C ARG A 115 -0.96 5.04 -6.33
N GLN A 116 -0.07 4.47 -7.15
CA GLN A 116 0.62 3.21 -6.81
C GLN A 116 1.50 3.38 -5.59
N LYS A 117 2.28 4.45 -5.50
CA LYS A 117 3.06 4.73 -4.29
C LYS A 117 2.13 4.85 -3.06
N TYR A 118 1.04 5.58 -3.19
CA TYR A 118 0.08 5.76 -2.09
C TYR A 118 -0.56 4.43 -1.66
N LYS A 119 -0.81 3.51 -2.60
CA LYS A 119 -1.20 2.11 -2.30
C LYS A 119 -0.15 1.43 -1.44
N GLY A 120 1.12 1.47 -1.86
CA GLY A 120 2.23 0.87 -1.12
C GLY A 120 2.39 1.46 0.29
N ASP A 121 2.24 2.77 0.43
CA ASP A 121 2.34 3.46 1.72
C ASP A 121 1.22 2.99 2.67
N ASN A 122 -0.04 2.94 2.20
CA ASN A 122 -1.18 2.50 3.01
C ASN A 122 -1.09 1.02 3.41
N LEU A 123 -0.65 0.14 2.49
CA LEU A 123 -0.42 -1.28 2.79
C LEU A 123 0.67 -1.45 3.85
N LEU A 124 1.75 -0.68 3.75
CA LEU A 124 2.79 -0.69 4.75
C LEU A 124 2.27 -0.18 6.09
N GLU A 125 1.49 0.90 6.12
CA GLU A 125 0.88 1.42 7.36
C GLU A 125 -0.12 0.43 7.99
N SER A 126 -0.88 -0.34 7.20
CA SER A 126 -1.83 -1.35 7.69
C SER A 126 -1.17 -2.63 8.21
N GLY A 127 0.10 -2.87 7.87
CA GLY A 127 0.84 -4.07 8.25
C GLY A 127 0.85 -5.18 7.19
N GLU A 128 0.31 -4.91 6.01
CA GLU A 128 0.39 -5.75 4.80
C GLU A 128 1.76 -5.55 4.12
N ILE A 129 2.81 -6.00 4.83
CA ILE A 129 4.20 -5.67 4.51
C ILE A 129 4.63 -6.29 3.16
N GLU A 130 4.20 -7.53 2.87
CA GLU A 130 4.58 -8.23 1.63
C GLU A 130 3.96 -7.55 0.41
N GLU A 131 2.67 -7.26 0.48
CA GLU A 131 1.93 -6.57 -0.57
C GLU A 131 2.50 -5.17 -0.83
N ALA A 132 2.91 -4.45 0.22
CA ALA A 132 3.60 -3.18 0.08
C ALA A 132 4.94 -3.33 -0.67
N ILE A 133 5.74 -4.36 -0.34
CA ILE A 133 7.01 -4.65 -1.05
C ILE A 133 6.75 -4.90 -2.53
N LEU A 134 5.77 -5.73 -2.87
CA LEU A 134 5.42 -6.05 -4.25
C LEU A 134 5.00 -4.79 -5.02
N VAL A 135 4.20 -3.92 -4.42
CA VAL A 135 3.79 -2.65 -5.05
C VAL A 135 5.00 -1.74 -5.30
N TYR A 136 5.87 -1.54 -4.32
CA TYR A 136 7.05 -0.69 -4.51
C TYR A 136 8.03 -1.27 -5.55
N GLN A 137 8.26 -2.59 -5.53
CA GLN A 137 9.11 -3.26 -6.53
C GLN A 137 8.52 -3.14 -7.93
N ALA A 138 7.19 -3.28 -8.09
CA ALA A 138 6.53 -3.10 -9.38
C ALA A 138 6.80 -1.70 -9.95
N ILE A 139 6.66 -0.64 -9.13
CA ILE A 139 6.96 0.73 -9.55
C ILE A 139 8.43 0.89 -9.97
N LEU A 140 9.37 0.27 -9.24
CA LEU A 140 10.81 0.39 -9.54
C LEU A 140 11.28 -0.47 -10.73
N ASN A 141 10.51 -1.48 -11.12
CA ASN A 141 10.81 -2.34 -12.26
C ASN A 141 10.28 -1.79 -13.59
N GLU A 142 9.44 -0.76 -13.55
CA GLU A 142 8.98 -0.02 -14.72
C GLU A 142 10.00 1.05 -15.15
N GLU A 143 9.85 1.56 -16.37
CA GLU A 143 10.65 2.71 -16.82
C GLU A 143 10.33 3.93 -15.96
N ALA A 144 11.37 4.71 -15.63
CA ALA A 144 11.19 5.89 -14.78
C ALA A 144 10.27 6.91 -15.45
N ASP A 145 9.12 7.17 -14.85
CA ASP A 145 8.21 8.26 -15.21
C ASP A 145 8.91 9.61 -15.02
N GLU A 146 9.26 10.27 -16.13
CA GLU A 146 9.92 11.59 -16.16
C GLU A 146 9.03 12.72 -15.65
N SER A 147 7.74 12.48 -15.44
CA SER A 147 6.79 13.49 -14.98
C SER A 147 6.87 13.73 -13.47
N VAL A 148 7.56 12.88 -12.70
CA VAL A 148 7.76 13.03 -11.25
C VAL A 148 9.21 13.37 -10.90
N ASP A 149 9.40 14.08 -9.79
CA ASP A 149 10.74 14.45 -9.30
C ASP A 149 11.55 13.21 -8.87
N PRO A 150 12.86 13.12 -9.08
CA PRO A 150 13.68 11.98 -8.66
C PRO A 150 13.55 11.62 -7.17
N LYS A 151 13.31 12.60 -6.27
CA LYS A 151 13.08 12.34 -4.84
C LYS A 151 11.80 11.55 -4.59
N PHE A 152 10.87 11.51 -5.54
CA PHE A 152 9.72 10.60 -5.51
C PHE A 152 10.18 9.13 -5.44
N TYR A 153 11.12 8.73 -6.29
CA TYR A 153 11.71 7.39 -6.26
C TYR A 153 12.53 7.16 -4.99
N GLY A 154 13.26 8.18 -4.52
CA GLY A 154 13.96 8.11 -3.23
C GLY A 154 13.01 7.77 -2.07
N LYS A 155 11.78 8.31 -2.06
CA LYS A 155 10.75 7.96 -1.08
C LYS A 155 10.21 6.53 -1.24
N ILE A 156 10.16 6.00 -2.45
CA ILE A 156 9.79 4.57 -2.69
C ILE A 156 10.89 3.66 -2.14
N TYR A 157 12.16 3.98 -2.38
CA TYR A 157 13.29 3.27 -1.75
C TYR A 157 13.22 3.33 -0.22
N ALA A 158 12.89 4.49 0.37
CA ALA A 158 12.69 4.59 1.82
C ALA A 158 11.53 3.71 2.32
N GLY A 159 10.44 3.62 1.56
CA GLY A 159 9.31 2.72 1.82
C GLY A 159 9.73 1.24 1.82
N LEU A 160 10.51 0.81 0.83
CA LEU A 160 11.09 -0.54 0.79
C LEU A 160 12.05 -0.79 1.97
N GLY A 161 12.88 0.21 2.30
CA GLY A 161 13.77 0.15 3.47
C GLY A 161 13.00 -0.11 4.76
N ALA A 162 11.88 0.60 4.94
CA ALA A 162 10.98 0.42 6.08
C ALA A 162 10.34 -0.96 6.09
N ALA A 163 9.84 -1.43 4.93
CA ALA A 163 9.21 -2.73 4.80
C ALA A 163 10.18 -3.89 5.12
N TYR A 164 11.37 -3.90 4.53
CA TYR A 164 12.41 -4.88 4.86
C TYR A 164 12.84 -4.80 6.32
N GLY A 165 12.93 -3.59 6.88
CA GLY A 165 13.24 -3.38 8.29
C GLY A 165 12.22 -4.04 9.23
N ARG A 166 10.92 -3.94 8.91
CA ARG A 166 9.84 -4.61 9.67
C ARG A 166 9.94 -6.14 9.59
N LEU A 167 10.45 -6.69 8.49
CA LEU A 167 10.72 -8.13 8.33
C LEU A 167 12.07 -8.57 8.93
N PHE A 168 12.81 -7.67 9.58
CA PHE A 168 14.15 -7.90 10.11
C PHE A 168 15.18 -8.29 9.03
N LEU A 169 14.94 -7.88 7.78
CA LEU A 169 15.83 -8.03 6.63
C LEU A 169 16.75 -6.81 6.56
N TYR A 170 17.69 -6.76 7.51
CA TYR A 170 18.45 -5.54 7.80
C TYR A 170 19.46 -5.17 6.71
N GLN A 171 20.03 -6.15 6.00
CA GLN A 171 20.96 -5.86 4.92
C GLN A 171 20.23 -5.19 3.74
N GLU A 172 19.07 -5.72 3.38
CA GLU A 172 18.19 -5.22 2.34
C GLU A 172 17.64 -3.85 2.73
N SER A 173 17.19 -3.70 3.97
CA SER A 173 16.72 -2.43 4.53
C SER A 173 17.80 -1.34 4.43
N ALA A 174 19.03 -1.64 4.85
CA ALA A 174 20.14 -0.69 4.79
C ALA A 174 20.47 -0.26 3.36
N ARG A 175 20.49 -1.20 2.40
CA ARG A 175 20.72 -0.89 0.98
C ARG A 175 19.65 0.05 0.42
N MET A 176 18.39 -0.19 0.75
CA MET A 176 17.29 0.66 0.29
C MET A 176 17.35 2.06 0.92
N TYR A 177 17.66 2.17 2.21
CA TYR A 177 17.80 3.47 2.87
C TYR A 177 19.04 4.25 2.40
N ASP A 178 20.17 3.59 2.14
CA ASP A 178 21.35 4.21 1.52
C ASP A 178 20.98 4.81 0.15
N ARG A 179 20.29 4.03 -0.69
CA ARG A 179 19.82 4.52 -1.99
C ARG A 179 18.84 5.68 -1.85
N ALA A 180 17.91 5.60 -0.91
CA ALA A 180 16.95 6.65 -0.62
C ALA A 180 17.66 7.94 -0.17
N TYR A 181 18.66 7.84 0.71
CA TYR A 181 19.44 8.98 1.19
C TYR A 181 20.26 9.63 0.07
N GLN A 182 20.91 8.84 -0.79
CA GLN A 182 21.65 9.35 -1.95
C GLN A 182 20.78 10.15 -2.93
N ILE A 183 19.48 9.87 -3.00
CA ILE A 183 18.54 10.56 -3.90
C ILE A 183 17.87 11.75 -3.20
N CYS A 184 17.40 11.56 -1.97
CA CYS A 184 16.62 12.56 -1.25
C CYS A 184 17.48 13.60 -0.53
N GLU A 185 18.67 13.20 -0.10
CA GLU A 185 19.59 13.94 0.79
C GLU A 185 18.91 14.38 2.10
N ASP A 186 17.97 13.56 2.59
CA ASP A 186 17.19 13.82 3.80
C ASP A 186 17.81 13.12 5.01
N THR A 187 18.27 13.90 5.98
CA THR A 187 18.92 13.39 7.21
C THR A 187 18.00 12.51 8.05
N ALA A 188 16.67 12.62 7.89
CA ALA A 188 15.72 11.73 8.56
C ALA A 188 15.91 10.25 8.15
N LEU A 189 16.49 9.99 6.97
CA LEU A 189 16.77 8.64 6.47
C LEU A 189 18.04 8.02 7.08
N LEU A 190 18.90 8.82 7.71
CA LEU A 190 20.16 8.34 8.29
C LEU A 190 19.93 7.45 9.51
N LYS A 191 19.00 7.80 10.40
CA LYS A 191 18.72 6.99 11.58
C LYS A 191 18.29 5.55 11.22
N PRO A 192 17.29 5.32 10.36
CA PRO A 192 16.92 3.96 9.98
C PRO A 192 18.01 3.26 9.15
N TYR A 193 18.76 3.98 8.31
CA TYR A 193 19.92 3.44 7.59
C TYR A 193 20.99 2.90 8.54
N LEU A 194 21.42 3.72 9.50
CA LEU A 194 22.45 3.36 10.48
C LEU A 194 21.97 2.26 11.41
N TYR A 195 20.70 2.27 11.81
CA TYR A 195 20.12 1.20 12.62
C TYR A 195 20.16 -0.14 11.88
N ALA A 196 19.71 -0.17 10.63
CA ALA A 196 19.75 -1.38 9.82
C ALA A 196 21.20 -1.85 9.64
N SER A 197 22.12 -0.93 9.33
CA SER A 197 23.55 -1.22 9.17
C SER A 197 24.18 -1.82 10.43
N TYR A 198 23.91 -1.22 11.59
CA TYR A 198 24.37 -1.73 12.89
C TYR A 198 23.88 -3.15 13.18
N LYS A 199 22.67 -3.51 12.72
CA LYS A 199 22.09 -4.82 12.97
C LYS A 199 22.62 -5.94 12.08
N TYR A 200 23.19 -5.64 10.91
CA TYR A 200 23.66 -6.66 9.97
C TYR A 200 25.19 -6.70 9.81
N MET A 201 25.88 -5.56 9.93
CA MET A 201 27.33 -5.47 9.75
C MET A 201 28.08 -5.98 10.98
N SER A 202 29.35 -6.35 10.79
CA SER A 202 30.29 -6.47 11.90
C SER A 202 30.58 -5.10 12.54
N LEU A 203 31.07 -5.10 13.78
CA LEU A 203 31.43 -3.86 14.47
C LEU A 203 32.53 -3.07 13.71
N GLU A 204 33.49 -3.78 13.12
CA GLU A 204 34.57 -3.16 12.34
C GLU A 204 34.03 -2.46 11.09
N GLU A 205 33.21 -3.15 10.29
CA GLU A 205 32.57 -2.59 9.11
C GLU A 205 31.68 -1.39 9.45
N TYR A 206 30.92 -1.49 10.55
CA TYR A 206 30.06 -0.41 11.01
C TYR A 206 30.87 0.81 11.47
N HIS A 207 31.99 0.62 12.16
CA HIS A 207 32.88 1.72 12.51
C HIS A 207 33.46 2.42 11.27
N ILE A 208 33.86 1.65 10.25
CA ILE A 208 34.31 2.22 8.96
C ILE A 208 33.18 2.98 8.27
N LEU A 209 31.92 2.51 8.37
CA LEU A 209 30.78 3.24 7.82
C LEU A 209 30.63 4.62 8.46
N LEU A 210 30.72 4.71 9.79
CA LEU A 210 30.55 5.97 10.53
C LEU A 210 31.60 7.03 10.17
N THR A 211 32.79 6.63 9.70
CA THR A 211 33.83 7.59 9.28
C THR A 211 33.60 8.17 7.89
N LYS A 212 32.58 7.71 7.15
CA LYS A 212 32.33 8.18 5.77
C LYS A 212 31.66 9.56 5.71
N HIS A 213 30.96 9.97 6.76
CA HIS A 213 30.24 11.24 6.80
C HIS A 213 30.10 11.74 8.24
N ASP A 214 30.34 13.02 8.47
CA ASP A 214 30.36 13.61 9.82
C ASP A 214 29.01 13.45 10.54
N ASP A 215 27.90 13.70 9.83
CA ASP A 215 26.53 13.54 10.36
C ASP A 215 26.23 12.13 10.88
N TYR A 216 26.94 11.09 10.40
CA TYR A 216 26.66 9.72 10.83
C TYR A 216 27.00 9.51 12.29
N VAL A 217 28.04 10.20 12.78
CA VAL A 217 28.48 10.08 14.17
C VAL A 217 27.42 10.63 15.13
N GLU A 218 26.89 11.81 14.81
CA GLU A 218 25.85 12.46 15.63
C GLU A 218 24.55 11.65 15.62
N VAL A 219 24.06 11.27 14.43
CA VAL A 219 22.83 10.49 14.31
C VAL A 219 22.97 9.10 14.96
N ASN A 220 24.13 8.46 14.83
CA ASN A 220 24.41 7.19 15.52
C ASN A 220 24.39 7.35 17.04
N ALA A 221 24.95 8.44 17.58
CA ALA A 221 24.94 8.68 19.03
C ALA A 221 23.50 8.81 19.56
N GLN A 222 22.66 9.60 18.87
CA GLN A 222 21.24 9.75 19.20
C GLN A 222 20.51 8.40 19.11
N MET A 223 20.70 7.67 18.01
CA MET A 223 20.10 6.35 17.81
C MET A 223 20.48 5.35 18.92
N ARG A 224 21.77 5.28 19.29
CA ARG A 224 22.23 4.36 20.34
C ARG A 224 21.67 4.74 21.71
N GLN A 225 21.53 6.03 22.01
CA GLN A 225 20.87 6.48 23.23
C GLN A 225 19.41 6.03 23.28
N GLU A 226 18.64 6.25 22.21
CA GLU A 226 17.25 5.77 22.09
C GLU A 226 17.15 4.25 22.31
N MET A 227 18.07 3.48 21.73
CA MET A 227 18.11 2.01 21.92
C MET A 227 18.35 1.59 23.36
N GLU A 228 19.28 2.23 24.07
CA GLU A 228 19.55 1.93 25.48
C GLU A 228 18.36 2.32 26.37
N ASP A 229 17.66 3.41 26.06
CA ASP A 229 16.46 3.81 26.80
C ASP A 229 15.31 2.81 26.62
N ILE A 230 15.08 2.31 25.39
CA ILE A 230 14.11 1.24 25.14
C ILE A 230 14.49 -0.03 25.90
N LYS A 231 15.78 -0.38 25.91
CA LYS A 231 16.31 -1.59 26.57
C LYS A 231 16.03 -1.61 28.07
N LYS A 232 16.08 -0.46 28.75
CA LYS A 232 15.75 -0.34 30.19
C LYS A 232 14.32 -0.75 30.53
N HIS A 233 13.41 -0.70 29.56
CA HIS A 233 12.00 -1.07 29.74
C HIS A 233 11.69 -2.53 29.38
N ILE A 234 12.68 -3.29 28.88
CA ILE A 234 12.51 -4.69 28.53
C ILE A 234 12.69 -5.56 29.78
N GLN A 235 11.63 -6.26 30.19
CA GLN A 235 11.65 -7.09 31.41
C GLN A 235 12.44 -8.40 31.28
N MET A 236 12.57 -8.92 30.05
CA MET A 236 13.29 -10.17 29.77
C MET A 236 13.96 -10.06 28.41
N GLU A 237 15.28 -10.17 28.39
CA GLU A 237 16.03 -10.23 27.13
C GLU A 237 16.04 -11.66 26.61
N PRO A 238 15.43 -11.94 25.45
CA PRO A 238 15.54 -13.25 24.82
C PRO A 238 16.99 -13.49 24.39
N SER A 239 17.44 -14.75 24.46
CA SER A 239 18.74 -15.11 23.90
C SER A 239 18.80 -14.81 22.41
N SER A 240 20.00 -14.54 21.88
CA SER A 240 20.20 -14.27 20.45
C SER A 240 19.63 -15.37 19.56
N VAL A 241 19.78 -16.63 19.96
CA VAL A 241 19.25 -17.81 19.25
C VAL A 241 17.73 -17.81 19.22
N LEU A 242 17.08 -17.49 20.34
CA LEU A 242 15.62 -17.45 20.43
C LEU A 242 15.06 -16.29 19.59
N LEU A 243 15.71 -15.12 19.65
CA LEU A 243 15.32 -13.96 18.88
C LEU A 243 15.39 -14.23 17.37
N GLU A 244 16.46 -14.87 16.88
CA GLU A 244 16.56 -15.24 15.47
C GLU A 244 15.48 -16.23 15.05
N LYS A 245 15.15 -17.21 15.90
CA LYS A 245 14.05 -18.13 15.65
C LYS A 245 12.70 -17.39 15.53
N TRP A 246 12.44 -16.41 16.40
CA TRP A 246 11.22 -15.61 16.33
C TRP A 246 11.15 -14.74 15.09
N LYS A 247 12.24 -14.10 14.69
CA LYS A 247 12.31 -13.33 13.43
C LYS A 247 12.00 -14.21 12.23
N GLN A 248 12.54 -15.44 12.18
CA GLN A 248 12.26 -16.38 11.11
C GLN A 248 10.79 -16.82 11.09
N GLN A 249 10.21 -17.11 12.25
CA GLN A 249 8.79 -17.46 12.36
C GLN A 249 7.88 -16.30 11.95
N TYR A 250 8.20 -15.08 12.38
CA TYR A 250 7.49 -13.86 12.01
C TYR A 250 7.52 -13.62 10.50
N ARG A 251 8.68 -13.77 9.85
CA ARG A 251 8.75 -13.67 8.38
C ARG A 251 7.87 -14.69 7.69
N ARG A 252 7.81 -15.92 8.19
CA ARG A 252 6.97 -16.98 7.62
C ARG A 252 5.47 -16.76 7.81
N SER A 253 5.04 -15.91 8.73
CA SER A 253 3.62 -15.54 8.85
C SER A 253 3.21 -14.40 7.91
N HIS A 254 4.18 -13.84 7.17
CA HIS A 254 3.99 -12.82 6.15
C HIS A 254 4.36 -13.35 4.75
N ILE A 255 4.28 -14.68 4.55
CA ILE A 255 4.41 -15.44 3.30
C ILE A 255 3.24 -16.42 3.27
#